data_AF-A0A3P8U073-F1
#
_entry.id   AF-A0A3P8U073-F1
#
_cell.length_a   1.000
_cell.length_b   1.000
_cell.length_c   1.000
_cell.angle_alpha   90.00
_cell.angle_beta   90.00
_cell.angle_gamma   90.00
#
_symmetry.space_group_name_H-M   'P 1'
#
loop_
_entity.id
_entity.type
_entity.pdbx_description
1 polymer ?
#
loop_
_entity_poly.entity_id
_entity_poly.type
_entity_poly.pdbx_seq_one_letter_code
_entity_poly.pdbx_strand_id
1 'polypeptide(L)'
;MMEMTQKSYWLGCLEKMQKNIQCQPSVLEIFFSLWQLERGLSSKSFIFENTLVSVGIFCIKIVDTMSSTNKSNKTSNRRDNAKAETEENLANHAKANHASADVHQENIAELMAELKRIGAANHKGHTQTKASLDRLELSVLDLNAKILKQEERQNEAEKRISETEDRGMRHERTLRYLLRRELDLTAHCEDLQNRLRRNNLRIYQVPEGSEQRDMLAFIPDLIRRVLNKPDMELKIERAHRALVSRPRDPTAPPRSIIVRFLDFTVKENVLRLAWSQKKMLLDGKPIYFDNDYSPELQRKRARVRSMIKQLKAKGVKVKCLYPAQLKIHLETGDKSFSTVNALQNIIFNFKAESDVKQ
;
A
#
# COMPACT_ATOMS: atom_id res chain seq x y z
N MET A 1 9.69 -16.42 -8.78
CA MET A 1 9.14 -16.52 -10.16
C MET A 1 8.91 -15.17 -10.83
N MET A 2 8.59 -14.09 -10.12
CA MET A 2 8.40 -12.74 -10.71
C MET A 2 9.70 -12.03 -11.15
N GLU A 3 10.86 -12.31 -10.53
CA GLU A 3 12.12 -11.64 -10.91
C GLU A 3 12.75 -12.18 -12.21
N MET A 4 12.48 -13.43 -12.58
CA MET A 4 13.03 -14.01 -13.81
C MET A 4 12.33 -13.49 -15.09
N THR A 5 11.05 -13.10 -14.99
CA THR A 5 10.25 -12.61 -16.12
C THR A 5 10.53 -11.14 -16.47
N GLN A 6 10.91 -10.31 -15.50
CA GLN A 6 11.33 -8.92 -15.78
C GLN A 6 12.73 -8.86 -16.41
N LYS A 7 13.65 -9.74 -15.99
CA LYS A 7 15.02 -9.77 -16.53
C LYS A 7 15.04 -10.20 -18.00
N SER A 8 14.19 -11.14 -18.39
CA SER A 8 14.06 -11.60 -19.78
C SER A 8 13.39 -10.58 -20.70
N TYR A 9 12.44 -9.80 -20.19
CA TYR A 9 11.81 -8.70 -20.93
C TYR A 9 12.82 -7.60 -21.29
N TRP A 10 13.64 -7.20 -20.32
CA TRP A 10 14.65 -6.16 -20.52
C TRP A 10 15.81 -6.60 -21.42
N LEU A 11 16.27 -7.85 -21.29
CA LEU A 11 17.26 -8.42 -22.20
C LEU A 11 16.74 -8.49 -23.65
N GLY A 12 15.46 -8.83 -23.85
CA GLY A 12 14.82 -8.83 -25.17
C GLY A 12 14.67 -7.44 -25.79
N CYS A 13 14.47 -6.40 -24.98
CA CYS A 13 14.46 -5.01 -25.44
C CYS A 13 15.86 -4.52 -25.83
N LEU A 14 16.90 -4.90 -25.07
CA LEU A 14 18.29 -4.54 -25.36
C LEU A 14 18.78 -5.19 -26.66
N GLU A 15 18.48 -6.48 -26.86
CA GLU A 15 18.86 -7.23 -28.07
C GLU A 15 18.17 -6.70 -29.34
N LYS A 16 16.95 -6.19 -29.21
CA LYS A 16 16.21 -5.54 -30.31
C LYS A 16 16.75 -4.15 -30.66
N MET A 17 17.23 -3.40 -29.67
CA MET A 17 17.86 -2.10 -29.93
C MET A 17 19.25 -2.23 -30.54
N GLN A 18 20.03 -3.24 -30.14
CA GLN A 18 21.39 -3.44 -30.63
C GLN A 18 21.44 -3.96 -32.08
N LYS A 19 20.37 -4.58 -32.58
CA LYS A 19 20.23 -5.05 -33.97
C LYS A 19 19.83 -3.95 -34.97
N ASN A 20 19.39 -2.78 -34.50
CA ASN A 20 19.16 -1.61 -35.35
C ASN A 20 20.39 -0.68 -35.27
N ILE A 21 21.17 -0.63 -36.35
CA ILE A 21 22.48 0.06 -36.48
C ILE A 21 22.38 1.61 -36.42
N GLN A 22 21.37 2.16 -35.75
CA GLN A 22 21.15 3.61 -35.69
C GLN A 22 20.68 4.12 -34.32
N CYS A 23 21.07 3.44 -33.24
CA CYS A 23 20.90 4.01 -31.89
C CYS A 23 22.14 4.82 -31.51
N GLN A 24 21.98 6.14 -31.40
CA GLN A 24 23.01 7.04 -30.88
C GLN A 24 23.35 6.70 -29.41
N PRO A 25 24.61 6.87 -28.96
CA PRO A 25 25.06 6.51 -27.62
C PRO A 25 24.22 7.09 -26.47
N SER A 26 23.60 8.24 -26.69
CA SER A 26 22.72 8.94 -25.74
C SER A 26 21.47 8.15 -25.35
N VAL A 27 20.95 7.27 -26.21
CA VAL A 27 19.74 6.47 -25.94
C VAL A 27 20.05 5.31 -24.98
N LEU A 28 21.26 4.74 -25.07
CA LEU A 28 21.69 3.66 -24.17
C LEU A 28 21.97 4.18 -22.75
N GLU A 29 22.47 5.42 -22.60
CA GLU A 29 22.68 6.04 -21.29
C GLU A 29 21.36 6.31 -20.53
N ILE A 30 20.29 6.67 -21.25
CA ILE A 30 18.96 6.89 -20.67
C ILE A 30 18.39 5.57 -20.13
N PHE A 31 18.54 4.47 -20.88
CA PHE A 31 18.09 3.15 -20.45
C PHE A 31 18.89 2.60 -19.27
N PHE A 32 20.21 2.80 -19.26
CA PHE A 32 21.06 2.40 -18.12
C PHE A 32 20.72 3.18 -16.85
N SER A 33 20.40 4.47 -16.99
CA SER A 33 19.97 5.34 -15.88
C SER A 33 18.58 4.94 -15.33
N LEU A 34 17.63 4.56 -16.20
CA LEU A 34 16.33 4.04 -15.79
C LEU A 34 16.44 2.67 -15.08
N TRP A 35 17.34 1.80 -15.55
CA TRP A 35 17.61 0.50 -14.91
C TRP A 35 18.22 0.64 -13.51
N GLN A 36 19.09 1.64 -13.29
CA GLN A 36 19.65 1.93 -11.97
C GLN A 36 18.61 2.52 -11.00
N LEU A 37 17.63 3.28 -11.51
CA LEU A 37 16.54 3.87 -10.73
C LEU A 37 15.57 2.80 -10.18
N GLU A 38 15.25 1.78 -10.99
CA GLU A 38 14.32 0.69 -10.64
C GLU A 38 14.90 -0.25 -9.56
N ARG A 39 16.23 -0.28 -9.39
CA ARG A 39 16.94 -1.08 -8.37
C ARG A 39 17.36 -0.31 -7.12
N GLY A 40 17.02 0.97 -7.01
CA GLY A 40 17.25 1.78 -5.81
C GLY A 40 18.74 2.00 -5.46
N LEU A 41 19.64 1.98 -6.45
CA LEU A 41 21.09 1.98 -6.23
C LEU A 41 21.79 3.36 -6.30
N SER A 42 21.10 4.50 -6.37
CA SER A 42 21.78 5.82 -6.29
C SER A 42 20.91 6.99 -5.80
N SER A 43 21.56 8.00 -5.22
CA SER A 43 21.00 9.16 -4.51
C SER A 43 20.33 10.18 -5.45
N LYS A 44 19.17 10.67 -5.01
CA LYS A 44 18.11 11.34 -5.79
C LYS A 44 18.42 12.76 -6.31
N SER A 45 19.67 13.21 -6.39
CA SER A 45 19.99 14.61 -6.72
C SER A 45 20.76 14.83 -8.02
N PHE A 46 21.25 13.79 -8.70
CA PHE A 46 22.14 13.98 -9.88
C PHE A 46 21.46 13.77 -11.26
N ILE A 47 20.25 13.19 -11.32
CA ILE A 47 19.65 12.79 -12.60
C ILE A 47 18.71 13.87 -13.19
N PHE A 48 18.21 14.80 -12.37
CA PHE A 48 17.18 15.75 -12.83
C PHE A 48 17.73 16.90 -13.69
N GLU A 49 19.01 17.27 -13.56
CA GLU A 49 19.57 18.36 -14.37
C GLU A 49 19.97 17.91 -15.80
N ASN A 50 20.51 16.70 -15.97
CA ASN A 50 21.04 16.27 -17.28
C ASN A 50 19.95 15.78 -18.27
N THR A 51 18.79 15.34 -17.78
CA THR A 51 17.67 14.94 -18.64
C THR A 51 16.89 16.14 -19.19
N LEU A 52 16.80 17.25 -18.43
CA LEU A 52 16.12 18.47 -18.88
C LEU A 52 16.92 19.27 -19.91
N VAL A 53 18.26 19.30 -19.80
CA VAL A 53 19.13 20.00 -20.77
C VAL A 53 19.13 19.30 -22.13
N SER A 54 19.05 17.97 -22.15
CA SER A 54 19.10 17.20 -23.41
C SER A 54 17.80 17.26 -24.21
N VAL A 55 16.65 17.39 -23.54
CA VAL A 55 15.33 17.57 -24.21
C VAL A 55 15.17 19.01 -24.70
N GLY A 56 15.70 20.00 -23.97
CA GLY A 56 15.64 21.41 -24.37
C GLY A 56 16.41 21.74 -25.65
N ILE A 57 17.57 21.12 -25.88
CA ILE A 57 18.40 21.36 -27.08
C ILE A 57 17.77 20.75 -28.35
N PHE A 58 16.95 19.70 -28.21
CA PHE A 58 16.27 19.07 -29.35
C PHE A 58 15.08 19.91 -29.87
N CYS A 59 14.40 20.64 -28.99
CA CYS A 59 13.25 21.49 -29.37
C CYS A 59 13.66 22.78 -30.10
N ILE A 60 14.83 23.35 -29.81
CA ILE A 60 15.29 24.59 -30.46
C ILE A 60 15.70 24.34 -31.92
N LYS A 61 16.32 23.19 -32.24
CA LYS A 61 16.72 22.85 -33.61
C LYS A 61 15.55 22.59 -34.58
N ILE A 62 14.37 22.20 -34.08
CA ILE A 62 13.21 21.92 -34.95
C ILE A 62 12.50 23.22 -35.37
N VAL A 63 12.52 24.25 -34.52
CA VAL A 63 11.87 25.55 -34.79
C VAL A 63 12.69 26.41 -35.78
N ASP A 64 14.02 26.37 -35.72
CA ASP A 64 14.87 27.12 -36.65
C ASP A 64 14.87 26.56 -38.08
N THR A 65 14.69 25.24 -38.23
CA THR A 65 14.62 24.60 -39.56
C THR A 65 13.30 24.85 -40.29
N MET A 66 12.26 25.32 -39.58
CA MET A 66 10.93 25.60 -40.14
C MET A 66 10.71 27.09 -40.49
N SER A 67 11.53 28.02 -40.00
CA SER A 67 11.44 29.46 -40.33
C SER A 67 12.16 29.87 -41.62
N SER A 68 12.96 29.00 -42.24
CA SER A 68 13.82 29.35 -43.38
C SER A 68 13.23 29.07 -44.77
N THR A 69 12.01 28.53 -44.89
CA THR A 69 11.41 28.13 -46.18
C THR A 69 10.14 28.89 -46.56
N ASN A 70 10.07 30.20 -46.27
CA ASN A 70 8.99 31.02 -46.83
C ASN A 70 9.39 32.48 -47.12
N LYS A 71 10.26 32.68 -48.10
CA LYS A 71 10.44 33.96 -48.81
C LYS A 71 10.73 33.71 -50.29
N SER A 72 9.70 33.54 -51.11
CA SER A 72 9.62 34.22 -52.42
C SER A 72 8.25 33.98 -53.06
N ASN A 73 7.56 35.09 -53.35
CA ASN A 73 6.77 35.38 -54.55
C ASN A 73 5.51 36.17 -54.21
N LYS A 74 5.67 37.49 -54.24
CA LYS A 74 4.56 38.41 -54.48
C LYS A 74 5.03 39.43 -55.51
N THR A 75 4.74 39.14 -56.78
CA THR A 75 4.62 40.14 -57.83
C THR A 75 3.35 40.95 -57.57
N SER A 76 3.48 42.26 -57.38
CA SER A 76 2.35 43.19 -57.51
C SER A 76 2.73 44.30 -58.48
N ASN A 77 2.07 44.26 -59.62
CA ASN A 77 2.10 45.25 -60.68
C ASN A 77 1.34 46.50 -60.22
N ARG A 78 1.92 47.70 -60.37
CA ARG A 78 1.14 48.94 -60.55
C ARG A 78 1.95 49.92 -61.42
N ARG A 79 1.32 50.34 -62.51
CA ARG A 79 1.79 51.30 -63.51
C ARG A 79 1.92 52.70 -62.92
N ASP A 80 2.82 53.52 -63.47
CA ASP A 80 2.49 54.80 -64.11
C ASP A 80 3.65 55.32 -64.99
N ASN A 81 3.26 56.11 -66.00
CA ASN A 81 3.95 56.50 -67.24
C ASN A 81 5.19 57.43 -67.12
N ALA A 82 6.09 57.38 -68.12
CA ALA A 82 6.59 58.56 -68.85
C ALA A 82 7.35 58.22 -70.18
N LYS A 83 6.79 58.72 -71.29
CA LYS A 83 7.28 59.27 -72.59
C LYS A 83 8.69 59.00 -73.19
N ALA A 84 8.67 59.05 -74.54
CA ALA A 84 9.74 59.28 -75.56
C ALA A 84 10.64 58.05 -75.87
N GLU A 85 11.01 57.68 -77.10
CA GLU A 85 11.23 58.40 -78.36
C GLU A 85 11.42 57.40 -79.55
N THR A 86 11.16 57.86 -80.80
CA THR A 86 11.73 57.44 -82.13
C THR A 86 11.48 56.02 -82.69
N GLU A 87 10.78 55.87 -83.83
CA GLU A 87 11.29 55.72 -85.23
C GLU A 87 12.13 54.42 -85.40
N GLU A 88 11.94 53.49 -86.35
CA GLU A 88 11.56 53.48 -87.76
C GLU A 88 11.52 52.00 -88.20
N ASN A 89 10.60 51.60 -89.09
CA ASN A 89 10.76 50.59 -90.17
C ASN A 89 9.43 49.89 -90.54
N LEU A 90 8.73 50.54 -91.47
CA LEU A 90 8.14 50.01 -92.73
C LEU A 90 7.98 48.48 -92.82
N ALA A 91 6.75 47.96 -92.79
CA ALA A 91 5.89 47.78 -93.97
C ALA A 91 6.53 46.94 -95.09
N ASN A 92 6.21 45.63 -95.13
CA ASN A 92 5.96 44.86 -96.37
C ASN A 92 5.58 43.39 -96.05
N HIS A 93 4.29 43.07 -96.17
CA HIS A 93 3.75 41.89 -96.87
C HIS A 93 2.30 41.63 -96.45
N ALA A 94 1.38 42.30 -97.13
CA ALA A 94 -0.04 41.93 -97.16
C ALA A 94 -0.31 41.08 -98.41
N LYS A 95 -1.21 40.09 -98.25
CA LYS A 95 -1.93 39.26 -99.24
C LYS A 95 -1.42 37.82 -99.44
N ALA A 96 -1.75 36.95 -98.47
CA ALA A 96 -1.97 35.51 -98.69
C ALA A 96 -2.83 34.79 -97.60
N ASN A 97 -3.57 35.49 -96.72
CA ASN A 97 -4.17 34.87 -95.52
C ASN A 97 -5.66 35.22 -95.25
N HIS A 98 -6.54 35.33 -96.26
CA HIS A 98 -7.96 35.65 -95.99
C HIS A 98 -8.91 34.45 -95.82
N ALA A 99 -8.53 33.22 -96.18
CA ALA A 99 -9.39 32.03 -95.98
C ALA A 99 -8.94 31.11 -94.82
N SER A 100 -7.66 31.17 -94.41
CA SER A 100 -7.14 30.49 -93.22
C SER A 100 -7.43 31.30 -91.93
N ALA A 101 -7.62 32.62 -92.04
CA ALA A 101 -7.94 33.48 -90.91
C ALA A 101 -9.33 33.23 -90.30
N ASP A 102 -10.34 32.79 -91.07
CA ASP A 102 -11.71 32.66 -90.59
C ASP A 102 -11.92 31.36 -89.77
N VAL A 103 -11.41 30.23 -90.26
CA VAL A 103 -11.38 28.94 -89.51
C VAL A 103 -10.43 29.03 -88.30
N HIS A 104 -9.34 29.79 -88.39
CA HIS A 104 -8.51 30.07 -87.22
C HIS A 104 -9.21 30.99 -86.22
N GLN A 105 -9.97 31.99 -86.66
CA GLN A 105 -10.71 32.89 -85.78
C GLN A 105 -11.83 32.18 -85.02
N GLU A 106 -12.53 31.24 -85.65
CA GLU A 106 -13.59 30.43 -85.03
C GLU A 106 -13.03 29.41 -84.02
N ASN A 107 -11.96 28.69 -84.37
CA ASN A 107 -11.24 27.82 -83.43
C ASN A 107 -10.62 28.59 -82.25
N ILE A 108 -10.10 29.80 -82.50
CA ILE A 108 -9.59 30.69 -81.44
C ILE A 108 -10.75 31.17 -80.56
N ALA A 109 -11.92 31.46 -81.12
CA ALA A 109 -13.10 31.87 -80.36
C ALA A 109 -13.64 30.73 -79.47
N GLU A 110 -13.68 29.50 -79.97
CA GLU A 110 -14.07 28.31 -79.20
C GLU A 110 -13.06 28.00 -78.08
N LEU A 111 -11.75 28.07 -78.37
CA LEU A 111 -10.70 27.92 -77.36
C LEU A 111 -10.80 29.01 -76.28
N MET A 112 -11.12 30.25 -76.66
CA MET A 112 -11.34 31.36 -75.75
C MET A 112 -12.62 31.20 -74.92
N ALA A 113 -13.67 30.59 -75.48
CA ALA A 113 -14.89 30.25 -74.75
C ALA A 113 -14.62 29.14 -73.71
N GLU A 114 -13.83 28.13 -74.08
CA GLU A 114 -13.47 27.04 -73.18
C GLU A 114 -12.50 27.50 -72.08
N LEU A 115 -11.52 28.36 -72.40
CA LEU A 115 -10.67 29.02 -71.41
C LEU A 115 -11.48 29.89 -70.43
N LYS A 116 -12.54 30.56 -70.89
CA LYS A 116 -13.46 31.28 -70.00
C LYS A 116 -14.25 30.33 -69.10
N ARG A 117 -14.70 29.17 -69.61
CA ARG A 117 -15.38 28.15 -68.79
C ARG A 117 -14.45 27.54 -67.75
N ILE A 118 -13.23 27.17 -68.12
CA ILE A 118 -12.21 26.66 -67.21
C ILE A 118 -11.85 27.73 -66.17
N GLY A 119 -11.70 28.99 -66.60
CA GLY A 119 -11.46 30.12 -65.69
C GLY A 119 -12.59 30.30 -64.67
N ALA A 120 -13.84 30.20 -65.09
CA ALA A 120 -15.00 30.28 -64.20
C ALA A 120 -15.11 29.08 -63.25
N ALA A 121 -14.85 27.85 -63.75
CA ALA A 121 -14.85 26.63 -62.94
C ALA A 121 -13.71 26.63 -61.91
N ASN A 122 -12.50 27.05 -62.29
CA ASN A 122 -11.36 27.21 -61.40
C ASN A 122 -11.60 28.32 -60.38
N HIS A 123 -12.20 29.44 -60.78
CA HIS A 123 -12.57 30.50 -59.85
C HIS A 123 -13.58 29.98 -58.82
N LYS A 124 -14.62 29.26 -59.26
CA LYS A 124 -15.60 28.63 -58.38
C LYS A 124 -14.95 27.63 -57.41
N GLY A 125 -14.09 26.75 -57.92
CA GLY A 125 -13.32 25.81 -57.10
C GLY A 125 -12.42 26.52 -56.08
N HIS A 126 -11.71 27.57 -56.50
CA HIS A 126 -10.86 28.37 -55.61
C HIS A 126 -11.68 29.07 -54.51
N THR A 127 -12.84 29.64 -54.84
CA THR A 127 -13.73 30.24 -53.84
C THR A 127 -14.26 29.21 -52.84
N GLN A 128 -14.59 28.01 -53.29
CA GLN A 128 -15.07 26.92 -52.43
C GLN A 128 -13.96 26.38 -51.51
N THR A 129 -12.75 26.20 -52.04
CA THR A 129 -11.57 25.81 -51.27
C THR A 129 -11.22 26.88 -50.23
N LYS A 130 -11.25 28.16 -50.61
CA LYS A 130 -11.02 29.27 -49.69
C LYS A 130 -12.04 29.28 -48.54
N ALA A 131 -13.33 29.16 -48.83
CA ALA A 131 -14.36 29.09 -47.80
C ALA A 131 -14.19 27.87 -46.87
N SER A 132 -13.73 26.74 -47.41
CA SER A 132 -13.42 25.55 -46.60
C SER A 132 -12.19 25.75 -45.71
N LEU A 133 -11.15 26.44 -46.21
CA LEU A 133 -9.97 26.81 -45.44
C LEU A 133 -10.30 27.78 -44.31
N ASP A 134 -11.10 28.81 -44.57
CA ASP A 134 -11.54 29.76 -43.54
C ASP A 134 -12.33 29.03 -42.43
N ARG A 135 -13.17 28.06 -42.81
CA ARG A 135 -13.90 27.21 -41.85
C ARG A 135 -12.97 26.33 -41.03
N LEU A 136 -11.93 25.76 -41.64
CA LEU A 136 -10.93 24.97 -40.94
C LEU A 136 -10.11 25.84 -39.98
N GLU A 137 -9.74 27.05 -40.38
CA GLU A 137 -9.01 28.00 -39.55
C GLU A 137 -9.80 28.34 -38.28
N LEU A 138 -11.09 28.67 -38.42
CA LEU A 138 -11.99 28.90 -37.28
C LEU A 138 -12.11 27.67 -36.38
N SER A 139 -12.21 26.47 -36.97
CA SER A 139 -12.28 25.22 -36.20
C SER A 139 -10.99 24.94 -35.43
N VAL A 140 -9.82 25.25 -36.01
CA VAL A 140 -8.52 25.08 -35.34
C VAL A 140 -8.39 26.05 -34.17
N LEU A 141 -8.84 27.30 -34.32
CA LEU A 141 -8.85 28.28 -33.24
C LEU A 141 -9.76 27.83 -32.07
N ASP A 142 -10.96 27.33 -32.36
CA ASP A 142 -11.88 26.78 -31.35
C ASP A 142 -11.29 25.55 -30.64
N LEU A 143 -10.64 24.65 -31.39
CA LEU A 143 -9.95 23.49 -30.80
C LEU A 143 -8.80 23.91 -29.89
N ASN A 144 -7.97 24.88 -30.31
CA ASN A 144 -6.87 25.40 -29.48
C ASN A 144 -7.41 26.01 -28.18
N ALA A 145 -8.49 26.78 -28.23
CA ALA A 145 -9.12 27.33 -27.04
C ALA A 145 -9.63 26.23 -26.09
N LYS A 146 -10.22 25.15 -26.63
CA LYS A 146 -10.67 24.00 -25.84
C LYS A 146 -9.51 23.24 -25.22
N ILE A 147 -8.40 23.07 -25.96
CA ILE A 147 -7.18 22.40 -25.47
C ILE A 147 -6.61 23.18 -24.29
N LEU A 148 -6.43 24.50 -24.40
CA LEU A 148 -5.92 25.33 -23.29
C LEU A 148 -6.81 25.21 -22.04
N LYS A 149 -8.13 25.25 -22.21
CA LYS A 149 -9.08 25.07 -21.11
C LYS A 149 -9.00 23.67 -20.49
N GLN A 150 -8.73 22.65 -21.30
CA GLN A 150 -8.56 21.28 -20.81
C GLN A 150 -7.24 21.12 -20.06
N GLU A 151 -6.16 21.74 -20.52
CA GLU A 151 -4.86 21.79 -19.84
C GLU A 151 -4.97 22.46 -18.47
N GLU A 152 -5.69 23.58 -18.36
CA GLU A 152 -5.97 24.23 -17.07
C GLU A 152 -6.70 23.30 -16.09
N ARG A 153 -7.75 22.63 -16.56
CA ARG A 153 -8.51 21.67 -15.74
C ARG A 153 -7.65 20.46 -15.35
N GLN A 154 -6.77 20.02 -16.24
CA GLN A 154 -5.86 18.92 -15.98
C GLN A 154 -4.84 19.31 -14.90
N ASN A 155 -4.23 20.48 -15.00
CA ASN A 155 -3.30 21.00 -14.00
C ASN A 155 -3.95 21.14 -12.61
N GLU A 156 -5.19 21.62 -12.56
CA GLU A 156 -5.93 21.70 -11.29
C GLU A 156 -6.21 20.30 -10.70
N ALA A 157 -6.61 19.35 -11.54
CA ALA A 157 -6.84 17.97 -11.11
C ALA A 157 -5.55 17.31 -10.61
N GLU A 158 -4.43 17.47 -11.32
CA GLU A 158 -3.11 16.96 -10.94
C GLU A 158 -2.66 17.53 -9.60
N LYS A 159 -2.83 18.84 -9.38
CA LYS A 159 -2.53 19.48 -8.09
C LYS A 159 -3.36 18.90 -6.96
N ARG A 160 -4.68 18.76 -7.16
CA ARG A 160 -5.58 18.17 -6.17
C ARG A 160 -5.25 16.71 -5.85
N ILE A 161 -4.85 15.94 -6.87
CA ILE A 161 -4.39 14.56 -6.71
C ILE A 161 -3.13 14.54 -5.86
N SER A 162 -2.11 15.32 -6.23
CA SER A 162 -0.85 15.43 -5.48
C SER A 162 -1.07 15.81 -4.02
N GLU A 163 -1.89 16.83 -3.75
CA GLU A 163 -2.25 17.23 -2.38
C GLU A 163 -2.97 16.13 -1.60
N THR A 164 -3.77 15.31 -2.27
CA THR A 164 -4.51 14.19 -1.66
C THR A 164 -3.61 13.01 -1.38
N GLU A 165 -2.70 12.68 -2.29
CA GLU A 165 -1.66 11.66 -2.10
C GLU A 165 -0.75 12.04 -0.92
N ASP A 166 -0.30 13.29 -0.87
CA ASP A 166 0.50 13.82 0.22
C ASP A 166 -0.22 13.74 1.58
N ARG A 167 -1.52 14.06 1.61
CA ARG A 167 -2.36 13.87 2.80
C ARG A 167 -2.46 12.39 3.16
N GLY A 168 -2.68 11.51 2.18
CA GLY A 168 -2.72 10.06 2.35
C GLY A 168 -1.44 9.52 3.01
N MET A 169 -0.28 9.93 2.51
CA MET A 169 1.02 9.54 3.06
C MET A 169 1.21 10.02 4.50
N ARG A 170 0.78 11.24 4.84
CA ARG A 170 0.80 11.75 6.22
C ARG A 170 -0.12 10.96 7.15
N HIS A 171 -1.33 10.62 6.69
CA HIS A 171 -2.26 9.81 7.44
C HIS A 171 -1.72 8.39 7.68
N GLU A 172 -1.15 7.75 6.66
CA GLU A 172 -0.58 6.41 6.81
C GLU A 172 0.57 6.38 7.83
N ARG A 173 1.46 7.38 7.80
CA ARG A 173 2.54 7.52 8.81
C ARG A 173 1.96 7.68 10.21
N THR A 174 0.92 8.51 10.36
CA THR A 174 0.26 8.74 11.65
C THR A 174 -0.43 7.48 12.14
N LEU A 175 -1.15 6.77 11.28
CA LEU A 175 -1.81 5.50 11.61
C LEU A 175 -0.81 4.45 12.06
N ARG A 176 0.31 4.29 11.35
CA ARG A 176 1.38 3.36 11.74
C ARG A 176 1.95 3.70 13.12
N TYR A 177 2.17 4.98 13.40
CA TYR A 177 2.62 5.44 14.72
C TYR A 177 1.58 5.16 15.81
N LEU A 178 0.30 5.47 15.57
CA LEU A 178 -0.78 5.26 16.53
C LEU A 178 -1.01 3.77 16.83
N LEU A 179 -1.00 2.91 15.80
CA LEU A 179 -1.10 1.46 15.98
C LEU A 179 0.07 0.93 16.81
N ARG A 180 1.29 1.40 16.55
CA ARG A 180 2.45 1.00 17.35
C ARG A 180 2.31 1.43 18.80
N ARG A 181 1.91 2.68 19.01
CA ARG A 181 1.70 3.25 20.35
C ARG A 181 0.58 2.54 21.11
N GLU A 182 -0.51 2.17 20.44
CA GLU A 182 -1.61 1.40 21.03
C GLU A 182 -1.11 0.03 21.50
N LEU A 183 -0.35 -0.69 20.67
CA LEU A 183 0.22 -1.99 21.06
C LEU A 183 1.15 -1.86 22.29
N ASP A 184 2.02 -0.84 22.31
CA ASP A 184 2.95 -0.60 23.41
C ASP A 184 2.20 -0.21 24.70
N LEU A 185 1.16 0.64 24.61
CA LEU A 185 0.32 1.03 25.75
C LEU A 185 -0.50 -0.14 26.29
N THR A 186 -1.10 -0.95 25.41
CA THR A 186 -1.86 -2.14 25.80
C THR A 186 -0.97 -3.16 26.51
N ALA A 187 0.24 -3.39 26.00
CA ALA A 187 1.23 -4.24 26.67
C ALA A 187 1.65 -3.69 28.05
N HIS A 188 1.82 -2.37 28.18
CA HIS A 188 2.17 -1.74 29.45
C HIS A 188 1.03 -1.85 30.48
N CYS A 189 -0.21 -1.59 30.06
CA CYS A 189 -1.40 -1.76 30.88
C CYS A 189 -1.57 -3.21 31.37
N GLU A 190 -1.34 -4.19 30.49
CA GLU A 190 -1.38 -5.61 30.85
C GLU A 190 -0.31 -5.96 31.89
N ASP A 191 0.93 -5.48 31.73
CA ASP A 191 2.01 -5.70 32.69
C ASP A 191 1.68 -5.09 34.06
N LEU A 192 1.23 -3.83 34.10
CA LEU A 192 0.81 -3.16 35.34
C LEU A 192 -0.32 -3.92 36.05
N GLN A 193 -1.36 -4.34 35.32
CA GLN A 193 -2.45 -5.11 35.90
C GLN A 193 -1.96 -6.41 36.53
N ASN A 194 -1.06 -7.14 35.87
CA ASN A 194 -0.57 -8.40 36.41
C ASN A 194 0.40 -8.20 37.59
N ARG A 195 1.22 -7.14 37.59
CA ARG A 195 2.05 -6.76 38.76
C ARG A 195 1.18 -6.46 39.98
N LEU A 196 0.10 -5.71 39.81
CA LEU A 196 -0.85 -5.37 40.88
C LEU A 196 -1.59 -6.60 41.44
N ARG A 197 -1.76 -7.65 40.62
CA ARG A 197 -2.43 -8.90 41.01
C ARG A 197 -1.48 -10.01 41.45
N ARG A 198 -0.16 -9.76 41.46
CA ARG A 198 0.84 -10.81 41.75
C ARG A 198 0.68 -11.45 43.14
N ASN A 199 0.26 -10.64 44.12
CA ASN A 199 -0.01 -11.06 45.49
C ASN A 199 -1.45 -11.58 45.69
N ASN A 200 -2.27 -11.55 44.64
CA ASN A 200 -3.64 -12.03 44.70
C ASN A 200 -3.69 -13.53 44.39
N LEU A 201 -4.51 -14.22 45.17
CA LEU A 201 -4.92 -15.60 45.02
C LEU A 201 -6.41 -15.63 44.72
N ARG A 202 -6.83 -16.53 43.84
CA ARG A 202 -8.23 -16.75 43.51
C ARG A 202 -8.66 -18.14 43.92
N ILE A 203 -9.71 -18.22 44.74
CA ILE A 203 -10.30 -19.46 45.23
C ILE A 203 -11.65 -19.66 44.53
N TYR A 204 -11.85 -20.84 43.95
CA TYR A 204 -13.06 -21.19 43.21
C TYR A 204 -13.85 -22.27 43.94
N GLN A 205 -15.16 -22.34 43.65
CA GLN A 205 -16.09 -23.37 44.16
C GLN A 205 -16.35 -23.35 45.68
N VAL A 206 -16.13 -22.21 46.33
CA VAL A 206 -16.58 -22.00 47.72
C VAL A 206 -18.09 -21.70 47.71
N PRO A 207 -18.95 -22.44 48.44
CA PRO A 207 -20.39 -22.16 48.48
C PRO A 207 -20.70 -20.72 48.90
N GLU A 208 -21.64 -20.05 48.23
CA GLU A 208 -22.06 -18.68 48.58
C GLU A 208 -22.68 -18.66 49.99
N GLY A 209 -22.22 -17.74 50.85
CA GLY A 209 -22.75 -17.57 52.21
C GLY A 209 -22.02 -18.39 53.29
N SER A 210 -21.04 -19.21 52.91
CA SER A 210 -20.19 -19.94 53.87
C SER A 210 -19.32 -19.01 54.72
N GLU A 211 -19.08 -17.78 54.26
CA GLU A 211 -18.23 -16.80 54.95
C GLU A 211 -18.96 -16.05 56.08
N GLN A 212 -20.28 -16.19 56.15
CA GLN A 212 -21.12 -15.48 57.10
C GLN A 212 -20.91 -13.95 57.02
N ARG A 213 -20.58 -13.28 58.13
CA ARG A 213 -20.39 -11.82 58.20
C ARG A 213 -18.95 -11.35 57.96
N ASP A 214 -17.95 -12.20 58.18
CA ASP A 214 -16.54 -11.79 58.13
C ASP A 214 -15.68 -12.71 57.24
N MET A 215 -15.28 -12.16 56.10
CA MET A 215 -14.42 -12.87 55.16
C MET A 215 -12.96 -12.95 55.60
N LEU A 216 -12.47 -11.96 56.36
CA LEU A 216 -11.08 -11.93 56.80
C LEU A 216 -10.81 -12.98 57.88
N ALA A 217 -11.79 -13.30 58.73
CA ALA A 217 -11.72 -14.43 59.65
C ALA A 217 -11.89 -15.79 58.94
N PHE A 218 -12.82 -15.88 58.00
CA PHE A 218 -13.15 -17.14 57.32
C PHE A 218 -12.00 -17.70 56.46
N ILE A 219 -11.29 -16.84 55.71
CA ILE A 219 -10.30 -17.30 54.73
C ILE A 219 -9.08 -17.99 55.37
N PRO A 220 -8.44 -17.44 56.43
CA PRO A 220 -7.39 -18.15 57.15
C PRO A 220 -7.80 -19.57 57.56
N ASP A 221 -8.99 -19.71 58.16
CA ASP A 221 -9.47 -20.99 58.66
C ASP A 221 -9.76 -21.97 57.52
N LEU A 222 -10.36 -21.48 56.43
CA LEU A 222 -10.55 -22.26 55.20
C LEU A 222 -9.21 -22.79 54.66
N ILE A 223 -8.21 -21.93 54.53
CA ILE A 223 -6.91 -22.31 53.95
C ILE A 223 -6.20 -23.34 54.85
N ARG A 224 -6.18 -23.11 56.17
CA ARG A 224 -5.57 -24.02 57.14
C ARG A 224 -6.25 -25.39 57.14
N ARG A 225 -7.59 -25.42 57.10
CA ARG A 225 -8.40 -26.64 57.06
C ARG A 225 -8.20 -27.43 55.77
N VAL A 226 -8.22 -26.76 54.62
CA VAL A 226 -8.06 -27.43 53.31
C VAL A 226 -6.63 -27.93 53.11
N LEU A 227 -5.63 -27.17 53.57
CA LEU A 227 -4.22 -27.54 53.40
C LEU A 227 -3.66 -28.43 54.52
N ASN A 228 -4.42 -28.70 55.58
CA ASN A 228 -3.97 -29.39 56.79
C ASN A 228 -2.70 -28.75 57.40
N LYS A 229 -2.69 -27.42 57.52
CA LYS A 229 -1.57 -26.62 58.03
C LYS A 229 -2.06 -25.59 59.06
N PRO A 230 -2.34 -25.99 60.31
CA PRO A 230 -2.90 -25.10 61.32
C PRO A 230 -1.94 -23.96 61.69
N ASP A 231 -0.63 -24.23 61.76
CA ASP A 231 0.39 -23.27 62.20
C ASP A 231 0.84 -22.29 61.11
N MET A 232 0.18 -22.29 59.94
CA MET A 232 0.55 -21.41 58.84
C MET A 232 0.09 -19.97 59.09
N GLU A 233 1.06 -19.06 59.13
CA GLU A 233 0.81 -17.63 59.16
C GLU A 233 0.54 -17.10 57.75
N LEU A 234 -0.65 -16.53 57.51
CA LEU A 234 -1.12 -16.19 56.16
C LEU A 234 -1.04 -14.69 55.84
N LYS A 235 -0.97 -13.79 56.83
CA LYS A 235 -0.90 -12.31 56.68
C LYS A 235 -1.73 -11.78 55.49
N ILE A 236 -3.05 -11.89 55.61
CA ILE A 236 -3.99 -11.47 54.56
C ILE A 236 -4.31 -9.97 54.72
N GLU A 237 -4.14 -9.20 53.65
CA GLU A 237 -4.46 -7.77 53.62
C GLU A 237 -5.94 -7.54 53.33
N ARG A 238 -6.50 -8.28 52.36
CA ARG A 238 -7.89 -8.11 51.91
C ARG A 238 -8.45 -9.41 51.36
N ALA A 239 -9.72 -9.71 51.64
CA ALA A 239 -10.46 -10.78 50.99
C ALA A 239 -11.87 -10.31 50.64
N HIS A 240 -12.33 -10.61 49.42
CA HIS A 240 -13.68 -10.32 48.96
C HIS A 240 -14.12 -11.32 47.87
N ARG A 241 -15.42 -11.55 47.73
CA ARG A 241 -15.98 -12.21 46.54
C ARG A 241 -15.76 -11.33 45.32
N ALA A 242 -15.57 -11.95 44.16
CA ALA A 242 -15.50 -11.23 42.90
C ALA A 242 -16.74 -10.34 42.71
N LEU A 243 -16.50 -9.12 42.20
CA LEU A 243 -17.51 -8.08 41.98
C LEU A 243 -18.39 -8.37 40.76
N VAL A 244 -18.94 -9.58 40.71
CA VAL A 244 -19.92 -10.04 39.73
C VAL A 244 -21.25 -10.22 40.47
N SER A 245 -22.36 -10.04 39.76
CA SER A 245 -23.71 -10.29 40.29
C SER A 245 -23.80 -11.67 40.91
N ARG A 246 -24.43 -11.76 42.09
CA ARG A 246 -24.68 -13.05 42.75
C ARG A 246 -25.51 -13.93 41.81
N PRO A 247 -25.09 -15.18 41.56
CA PRO A 247 -25.90 -16.11 40.78
C PRO A 247 -27.28 -16.28 41.43
N ARG A 248 -28.34 -16.17 40.62
CA ARG A 248 -29.73 -16.39 41.08
C ARG A 248 -30.07 -17.87 41.16
N ASP A 249 -29.52 -18.65 40.24
CA ASP A 249 -29.68 -20.09 40.18
C ASP A 249 -28.72 -20.77 41.17
N PRO A 250 -29.22 -21.60 42.11
CA PRO A 250 -28.38 -22.38 43.03
C PRO A 250 -27.45 -23.39 42.35
N THR A 251 -27.72 -23.79 41.10
CA THR A 251 -26.89 -24.71 40.33
C THR A 251 -25.72 -24.04 39.62
N ALA A 252 -25.79 -22.71 39.44
CA ALA A 252 -24.73 -21.94 38.83
C ALA A 252 -23.47 -21.93 39.72
N PRO A 253 -22.26 -21.87 39.13
CA PRO A 253 -21.03 -21.87 39.89
C PRO A 253 -20.97 -20.62 40.81
N PRO A 254 -20.56 -20.78 42.09
CA PRO A 254 -20.48 -19.68 43.02
C PRO A 254 -19.36 -18.70 42.61
N ARG A 255 -19.48 -17.43 43.01
CA ARG A 255 -18.45 -16.42 42.68
C ARG A 255 -17.13 -16.80 43.32
N SER A 256 -16.03 -16.63 42.59
CA SER A 256 -14.70 -16.83 43.17
C SER A 256 -14.43 -15.83 44.31
N ILE A 257 -13.59 -16.22 45.26
CA ILE A 257 -13.04 -15.30 46.27
C ILE A 257 -11.65 -14.83 45.81
N ILE A 258 -11.39 -13.54 45.92
CA ILE A 258 -10.09 -12.92 45.66
C ILE A 258 -9.47 -12.55 47.01
N VAL A 259 -8.30 -13.11 47.27
CA VAL A 259 -7.55 -12.92 48.52
C VAL A 259 -6.22 -12.27 48.17
N ARG A 260 -5.92 -11.13 48.80
CA ARG A 260 -4.65 -10.41 48.65
C ARG A 260 -3.79 -10.67 49.88
N PHE A 261 -2.61 -11.22 49.64
CA PHE A 261 -1.60 -11.48 50.66
C PHE A 261 -0.66 -10.28 50.80
N LEU A 262 -0.16 -10.05 52.01
CA LEU A 262 0.86 -9.03 52.25
C LEU A 262 2.21 -9.45 51.64
N ASP A 263 2.56 -10.74 51.76
CA ASP A 263 3.79 -11.31 51.23
C ASP A 263 3.53 -12.25 50.04
N PHE A 264 4.22 -12.00 48.93
CA PHE A 264 4.21 -12.84 47.73
C PHE A 264 4.64 -14.28 48.02
N THR A 265 5.64 -14.46 48.90
CA THR A 265 6.24 -15.75 49.21
C THR A 265 5.26 -16.67 49.92
N VAL A 266 4.50 -16.12 50.86
CA VAL A 266 3.42 -16.83 51.58
C VAL A 266 2.36 -17.30 50.58
N LYS A 267 1.91 -16.41 49.69
CA LYS A 267 0.94 -16.74 48.64
C LYS A 267 1.44 -17.86 47.71
N GLU A 268 2.71 -17.81 47.28
CA GLU A 268 3.31 -18.86 46.43
C GLU A 268 3.44 -20.19 47.17
N ASN A 269 3.73 -20.17 48.47
CA ASN A 269 3.77 -21.39 49.29
C ASN A 269 2.38 -22.04 49.40
N VAL A 270 1.34 -21.23 49.67
CA VAL A 270 -0.06 -21.68 49.69
C VAL A 270 -0.44 -22.32 48.34
N LEU A 271 -0.13 -21.67 47.22
CA LEU A 271 -0.40 -22.23 45.88
C LEU A 271 0.35 -23.53 45.62
N ARG A 272 1.63 -23.61 46.02
CA ARG A 272 2.44 -24.81 45.83
C ARG A 272 1.87 -25.99 46.61
N LEU A 273 1.47 -25.77 47.87
CA LEU A 273 0.83 -26.79 48.70
C LEU A 273 -0.51 -27.22 48.09
N ALA A 274 -1.35 -26.25 47.70
CA ALA A 274 -2.62 -26.52 47.05
C ALA A 274 -2.49 -27.35 45.77
N TRP A 275 -1.52 -27.05 44.91
CA TRP A 275 -1.27 -27.79 43.67
C TRP A 275 -0.55 -29.13 43.88
N SER A 276 0.15 -29.30 45.00
CA SER A 276 0.73 -30.60 45.37
C SER A 276 -0.34 -31.61 45.79
N GLN A 277 -1.45 -31.13 46.34
CA GLN A 277 -2.60 -31.94 46.68
C GLN A 277 -3.40 -32.29 45.42
N LYS A 278 -3.62 -33.59 45.15
CA LYS A 278 -4.38 -34.04 43.97
C LYS A 278 -5.84 -33.57 43.97
N LYS A 279 -6.47 -33.51 45.14
CA LYS A 279 -7.86 -33.07 45.33
C LYS A 279 -7.97 -32.31 46.65
N MET A 280 -8.40 -31.06 46.58
CA MET A 280 -8.78 -30.27 47.74
C MET A 280 -10.29 -30.32 47.90
N LEU A 281 -10.76 -30.73 49.07
CA LEU A 281 -12.18 -30.86 49.37
C LEU A 281 -12.55 -29.95 50.54
N LEU A 282 -13.68 -29.25 50.42
CA LEU A 282 -14.37 -28.59 51.52
C LEU A 282 -15.75 -29.23 51.64
N ASP A 283 -16.01 -29.85 52.80
CA ASP A 283 -17.28 -30.52 53.09
C ASP A 283 -17.73 -31.46 51.95
N GLY A 284 -16.77 -32.23 51.40
CA GLY A 284 -16.98 -33.18 50.30
C GLY A 284 -17.00 -32.58 48.90
N LYS A 285 -16.97 -31.25 48.73
CA LYS A 285 -16.99 -30.56 47.43
C LYS A 285 -15.59 -30.12 46.99
N PRO A 286 -15.22 -30.22 45.71
CA PRO A 286 -13.90 -29.82 45.23
C PRO A 286 -13.73 -28.30 45.23
N ILE A 287 -12.59 -27.83 45.73
CA ILE A 287 -12.15 -26.43 45.70
C ILE A 287 -10.88 -26.30 44.87
N TYR A 288 -10.71 -25.15 44.23
CA TYR A 288 -9.53 -24.86 43.42
C TYR A 288 -8.88 -23.54 43.82
N PHE A 289 -7.55 -23.56 43.87
CA PHE A 289 -6.70 -22.41 44.14
C PHE A 289 -5.89 -22.11 42.87
N ASP A 290 -5.95 -20.87 42.41
CA ASP A 290 -5.17 -20.43 41.25
C ASP A 290 -4.72 -18.97 41.42
N ASN A 291 -3.83 -18.54 40.55
CA ASN A 291 -3.41 -17.15 40.44
C ASN A 291 -4.54 -16.28 39.89
N ASP A 292 -4.62 -15.04 40.39
CA ASP A 292 -5.49 -14.01 39.83
C ASP A 292 -4.81 -13.30 38.65
N TYR A 293 -4.80 -13.92 37.47
CA TYR A 293 -4.25 -13.29 36.27
C TYR A 293 -5.22 -12.29 35.64
N SER A 294 -4.70 -11.31 34.89
CA SER A 294 -5.55 -10.43 34.07
C SER A 294 -6.36 -11.25 33.04
N PRO A 295 -7.56 -10.78 32.63
CA PRO A 295 -8.38 -11.50 31.65
C PRO A 295 -7.63 -11.79 30.34
N GLU A 296 -6.81 -10.86 29.87
CA GLU A 296 -6.01 -11.03 28.65
C GLU A 296 -4.96 -12.13 28.80
N LEU A 297 -4.27 -12.15 29.94
CA LEU A 297 -3.29 -13.17 30.24
C LEU A 297 -3.94 -14.56 30.36
N GLN A 298 -5.14 -14.63 30.97
CA GLN A 298 -5.93 -15.86 31.01
C GLN A 298 -6.30 -16.34 29.60
N ARG A 299 -6.69 -15.44 28.69
CA ARG A 299 -6.95 -15.79 27.29
C ARG A 299 -5.70 -16.33 26.59
N LYS A 300 -4.54 -15.68 26.77
CA LYS A 300 -3.25 -16.16 26.21
C LYS A 300 -2.91 -17.56 26.70
N ARG A 301 -3.05 -17.81 28.01
CA ARG A 301 -2.86 -19.14 28.62
C ARG A 301 -3.88 -20.17 28.16
N ALA A 302 -5.13 -19.76 27.91
CA ALA A 302 -6.17 -20.66 27.42
C ALA A 302 -5.86 -21.16 25.99
N ARG A 303 -5.33 -20.29 25.11
CA ARG A 303 -4.93 -20.66 23.74
C ARG A 303 -3.90 -21.79 23.71
N VAL A 304 -2.93 -21.76 24.62
CA VAL A 304 -1.88 -22.80 24.69
C VAL A 304 -2.31 -24.05 25.45
N ARG A 305 -3.41 -24.01 26.21
CA ARG A 305 -3.84 -25.12 27.08
C ARG A 305 -4.07 -26.42 26.30
N SER A 306 -4.72 -26.34 25.13
CA SER A 306 -4.95 -27.48 24.24
C SER A 306 -3.63 -28.14 23.82
N MET A 307 -2.65 -27.32 23.42
CA MET A 307 -1.33 -27.78 22.99
C MET A 307 -0.54 -28.45 24.11
N ILE A 308 -0.58 -27.88 25.32
CA ILE A 308 0.02 -28.51 26.51
C ILE A 308 -0.58 -29.90 26.74
N LYS A 309 -1.91 -30.03 26.62
CA LYS A 309 -2.60 -31.32 26.81
C LYS A 309 -2.11 -32.36 25.80
N GLN A 310 -1.97 -31.98 24.53
CA GLN A 310 -1.46 -32.85 23.47
C GLN A 310 -0.01 -33.27 23.72
N LEU A 311 0.86 -32.32 24.07
CA LEU A 311 2.28 -32.61 24.35
C LEU A 311 2.45 -33.52 25.57
N LYS A 312 1.65 -33.29 26.62
CA LYS A 312 1.65 -34.18 27.80
C LYS A 312 1.13 -35.59 27.47
N ALA A 313 0.14 -35.71 26.59
CA ALA A 313 -0.35 -37.01 26.13
C ALA A 313 0.72 -37.79 25.35
N LYS A 314 1.64 -37.08 24.67
CA LYS A 314 2.82 -37.65 24.02
C LYS A 314 4.01 -37.89 24.97
N GLY A 315 3.83 -37.78 26.29
CA GLY A 315 4.91 -37.99 27.28
C GLY A 315 5.89 -36.83 27.42
N VAL A 316 5.70 -35.70 26.73
CA VAL A 316 6.60 -34.55 26.80
C VAL A 316 6.32 -33.72 28.05
N LYS A 317 7.37 -33.44 28.84
CA LYS A 317 7.28 -32.60 30.04
C LYS A 317 7.18 -31.13 29.63
N VAL A 318 5.97 -30.56 29.73
CA VAL A 318 5.69 -29.16 29.38
C VAL A 318 5.13 -28.38 30.56
N LYS A 319 5.63 -27.15 30.75
CA LYS A 319 5.15 -26.18 31.74
C LYS A 319 4.76 -24.88 31.07
N CYS A 320 3.69 -24.24 31.56
CA CYS A 320 3.34 -22.87 31.20
C CYS A 320 3.81 -21.93 32.30
N LEU A 321 4.86 -21.17 32.02
CA LEU A 321 5.44 -20.17 32.88
C LEU A 321 4.71 -18.83 32.74
N TYR A 322 4.80 -18.01 33.78
CA TYR A 322 4.35 -16.62 33.71
C TYR A 322 5.20 -15.83 32.70
N PRO A 323 4.62 -14.93 31.89
CA PRO A 323 3.19 -14.66 31.77
C PRO A 323 2.44 -15.79 31.06
N ALA A 324 2.80 -16.14 29.83
CA ALA A 324 2.20 -17.24 29.07
C ALA A 324 3.24 -17.94 28.19
N GLN A 325 4.42 -18.19 28.75
CA GLN A 325 5.52 -18.83 28.04
C GLN A 325 5.46 -20.34 28.22
N LEU A 326 5.63 -21.10 27.15
CA LEU A 326 5.72 -22.56 27.22
C LEU A 326 7.15 -23.01 27.29
N LYS A 327 7.50 -23.68 28.39
CA LYS A 327 8.77 -24.34 28.60
C LYS A 327 8.61 -25.84 28.35
N ILE A 328 9.28 -26.34 27.33
CA ILE A 328 9.30 -27.75 26.93
C ILE A 328 10.65 -28.32 27.37
N HIS A 329 10.61 -29.41 28.13
CA HIS A 329 11.80 -30.16 28.52
C HIS A 329 12.00 -31.29 27.49
N LEU A 330 13.05 -31.18 26.69
CA LEU A 330 13.48 -32.18 25.71
C LEU A 330 14.79 -32.83 26.16
N GLU A 331 15.13 -33.97 25.59
CA GLU A 331 16.43 -34.64 25.83
C GLU A 331 17.62 -33.76 25.39
N THR A 332 17.41 -32.94 24.35
CA THR A 332 18.40 -31.97 23.83
C THR A 332 18.49 -30.67 24.63
N GLY A 333 17.66 -30.51 25.67
CA GLY A 333 17.64 -29.33 26.54
C GLY A 333 16.28 -28.63 26.61
N ASP A 334 16.19 -27.65 27.50
CA ASP A 334 14.97 -26.89 27.75
C ASP A 334 14.77 -25.79 26.70
N LYS A 335 13.61 -25.77 26.03
CA LYS A 335 13.23 -24.72 25.07
C LYS A 335 12.02 -23.94 25.55
N SER A 336 12.07 -22.62 25.42
CA SER A 336 10.99 -21.71 25.83
C SER A 336 10.37 -20.99 24.63
N PHE A 337 9.05 -20.93 24.58
CA PHE A 337 8.30 -20.35 23.46
C PHE A 337 7.26 -19.34 23.97
N SER A 338 7.24 -18.16 23.36
CA SER A 338 6.26 -17.11 23.65
C SER A 338 5.03 -17.16 22.74
N THR A 339 5.16 -17.74 21.54
CA THR A 339 4.14 -17.68 20.48
C THR A 339 3.53 -19.04 20.20
N VAL A 340 2.19 -19.05 20.06
CA VAL A 340 1.38 -20.23 19.70
C VAL A 340 1.84 -20.86 18.38
N ASN A 341 2.19 -20.04 17.38
CA ASN A 341 2.62 -20.52 16.05
C ASN A 341 3.95 -21.29 16.11
N ALA A 342 4.90 -20.82 16.92
CA ALA A 342 6.19 -21.51 17.09
C ALA A 342 6.00 -22.94 17.66
N LEU A 343 4.95 -23.13 18.46
CA LEU A 343 4.62 -24.43 19.07
C LEU A 343 3.91 -25.38 18.11
N GLN A 344 3.10 -24.87 17.18
CA GLN A 344 2.46 -25.69 16.15
C GLN A 344 3.51 -26.37 15.27
N ASN A 345 4.54 -25.64 14.87
CA ASN A 345 5.66 -26.19 14.10
C ASN A 345 6.36 -27.33 14.86
N ILE A 346 6.52 -27.21 16.18
CA ILE A 346 7.13 -28.26 17.01
C ILE A 346 6.24 -29.48 17.11
N ILE A 347 4.94 -29.30 17.33
CA ILE A 347 3.98 -30.43 17.35
C ILE A 347 3.98 -31.16 16.01
N PHE A 348 4.09 -30.42 14.89
CA PHE A 348 4.20 -30.98 13.55
C PHE A 348 5.48 -31.80 13.37
N ASN A 349 6.63 -31.25 13.78
CA ASN A 349 7.91 -31.97 13.70
C ASN A 349 7.92 -33.23 14.59
N PHE A 350 7.32 -33.17 15.78
CA PHE A 350 7.11 -34.36 16.63
C PHE A 350 6.12 -35.38 16.05
N LYS A 351 5.27 -35.01 15.09
CA LYS A 351 4.46 -35.99 14.34
C LYS A 351 5.32 -36.66 13.27
N ALA A 352 6.09 -35.87 12.52
CA ALA A 352 6.99 -36.40 11.49
C ALA A 352 8.02 -37.39 12.05
N GLU A 353 8.60 -37.13 13.23
CA GLU A 353 9.56 -38.05 13.87
C GLU A 353 8.90 -39.32 14.46
N SER A 354 7.62 -39.28 14.83
CA SER A 354 6.90 -40.47 15.30
C SER A 354 6.43 -41.35 14.14
N ASP A 355 6.08 -40.74 13.00
CA ASP A 355 5.58 -41.44 11.81
C ASP A 355 6.71 -42.09 10.99
N VAL A 356 7.97 -41.66 11.19
CA VAL A 356 9.17 -42.27 10.57
C VAL A 356 9.73 -43.45 11.40
N LYS A 357 9.28 -43.61 12.64
CA LYS A 357 9.73 -44.69 13.55
C LYS A 357 8.74 -45.86 13.65
N GLN A 358 7.60 -45.77 12.95
CA GLN A 358 6.68 -46.89 12.70
C GLN A 358 6.93 -47.41 11.29
#